data_AF-A0A9D5M2M1-F1
#
_entry.id   AF-A0A9D5M2M1-F1
#
_cell.length_a   1.000
_cell.length_b   1.000
_cell.length_c   1.000
_cell.angle_alpha   90.00
_cell.angle_beta   90.00
_cell.angle_gamma   90.00
#
_symmetry.space_group_name_H-M   'P 1'
#
loop_
_entity.id
_entity.type
_entity.pdbx_description
1 polymer ?
#
loop_
_entity_poly.entity_id
_entity_poly.type
_entity_poly.pdbx_seq_one_letter_code
_entity_poly.pdbx_strand_id
1 'polypeptide(L)'
;MDKKIEKQLVNLWGKVGLIVNLSQMVEYNLANILAFDEILLEFEITDSMTVFEYNEFVERANNWYKKLSKITFGGNVKRAKEIKFFTKESEELLSKAIKKRNYVIHSLFKDDLKKNYLETNPKFYFDELEETISLLNSINESLVEIFKQQKQEHKLIW
;
A
#
# COMPACT_ATOMS: atom_id res chain seq x y z
N MET A 1 4.30 35.93 -5.43
CA MET A 1 4.75 34.93 -4.44
C MET A 1 6.26 34.89 -4.45
N ASP A 2 6.92 34.78 -3.28
CA ASP A 2 8.38 34.67 -3.20
C ASP A 2 8.85 33.41 -3.97
N LYS A 3 9.86 33.55 -4.85
CA LYS A 3 10.44 32.43 -5.62
C LYS A 3 10.88 31.27 -4.71
N LYS A 4 11.28 31.56 -3.47
CA LYS A 4 11.64 30.55 -2.47
C LYS A 4 10.42 29.74 -2.01
N ILE A 5 9.29 30.39 -1.76
CA ILE A 5 8.03 29.76 -1.35
C ILE A 5 7.48 28.91 -2.49
N GLU A 6 7.52 29.42 -3.72
CA GLU A 6 7.11 28.69 -4.92
C GLU A 6 7.90 27.38 -5.10
N LYS A 7 9.23 27.43 -4.97
CA LYS A 7 10.07 26.21 -5.05
C LYS A 7 9.72 25.20 -3.94
N GLN A 8 9.41 25.68 -2.74
CA GLN A 8 9.03 24.81 -1.63
C GLN A 8 7.65 24.17 -1.85
N LEU A 9 6.69 24.91 -2.40
CA LEU A 9 5.38 24.41 -2.80
C LEU A 9 5.50 23.30 -3.85
N VAL A 10 6.29 23.51 -4.91
CA VAL A 10 6.52 22.47 -5.93
C VAL A 10 7.07 21.18 -5.30
N ASN A 11 8.01 21.30 -4.37
CA ASN A 11 8.56 20.13 -3.66
C ASN A 11 7.51 19.46 -2.76
N LEU A 12 6.69 20.24 -2.06
CA LEU A 12 5.57 19.74 -1.27
C LEU A 12 4.60 18.93 -2.16
N TRP A 13 4.22 19.49 -3.31
CA TRP A 13 3.35 18.81 -4.28
C TRP A 13 3.96 17.53 -4.82
N GLY A 14 5.26 17.54 -5.12
CA GLY A 14 6.00 16.35 -5.51
C GLY A 14 5.96 15.25 -4.44
N LYS A 15 6.14 15.61 -3.16
CA LYS A 15 6.05 14.67 -2.03
C LYS A 15 4.65 14.11 -1.87
N VAL A 16 3.61 14.94 -1.97
CA VAL A 16 2.22 14.48 -1.91
C VAL A 16 1.93 13.52 -3.07
N GLY A 17 2.36 13.84 -4.29
CA GLY A 17 2.23 12.95 -5.45
C GLY A 17 2.94 11.61 -5.24
N LEU A 18 4.15 11.63 -4.67
CA LEU A 18 4.89 10.41 -4.33
C LEU A 18 4.15 9.56 -3.28
N ILE A 19 3.57 10.17 -2.26
CA ILE A 19 2.75 9.47 -1.25
C ILE A 19 1.55 8.77 -1.90
N VAL A 20 0.87 9.43 -2.83
CA VAL A 20 -0.25 8.84 -3.57
C VAL A 20 0.24 7.62 -4.36
N ASN A 21 1.33 7.74 -5.11
CA ASN A 21 1.89 6.64 -5.90
C ASN A 21 2.30 5.46 -5.01
N LEU A 22 3.03 5.72 -3.91
CA LEU A 22 3.44 4.67 -2.97
C LEU A 22 2.24 3.98 -2.32
N SER A 23 1.19 4.75 -2.01
CA SER A 23 -0.06 4.17 -1.48
C SER A 23 -0.68 3.19 -2.47
N GLN A 24 -0.72 3.54 -3.76
CA GLN A 24 -1.23 2.64 -4.82
C GLN A 24 -0.37 1.39 -4.97
N MET A 25 0.96 1.51 -4.85
CA MET A 25 1.86 0.35 -4.88
C MET A 25 1.63 -0.59 -3.70
N VAL A 26 1.48 -0.04 -2.48
CA VAL A 26 1.17 -0.82 -1.28
C VAL A 26 -0.20 -1.50 -1.42
N GLU A 27 -1.22 -0.79 -1.92
CA GLU A 27 -2.54 -1.33 -2.24
C GLU A 27 -2.46 -2.52 -3.21
N TYR A 28 -1.71 -2.35 -4.30
CA TYR A 28 -1.51 -3.37 -5.32
C TYR A 28 -0.79 -4.61 -4.76
N ASN A 29 0.30 -4.42 -4.03
CA ASN A 29 1.06 -5.53 -3.46
C ASN A 29 0.26 -6.29 -2.41
N LEU A 30 -0.50 -5.59 -1.56
CA LEU A 30 -1.40 -6.22 -0.59
C LEU A 30 -2.48 -7.06 -1.28
N ALA A 31 -3.07 -6.54 -2.36
CA ALA A 31 -4.07 -7.24 -3.15
C ALA A 31 -3.51 -8.53 -3.76
N ASN A 32 -2.27 -8.49 -4.26
CA ASN A 32 -1.60 -9.67 -4.79
C ASN A 32 -1.32 -10.70 -3.70
N ILE A 33 -0.79 -10.28 -2.53
CA ILE A 33 -0.52 -11.20 -1.42
C ILE A 33 -1.80 -11.92 -0.96
N LEU A 34 -2.91 -11.19 -0.87
CA LEU A 34 -4.24 -11.74 -0.57
C LEU A 34 -4.69 -12.77 -1.61
N ALA A 35 -4.55 -12.43 -2.89
CA ALA A 35 -4.94 -13.34 -3.96
C ALA A 35 -4.09 -14.62 -3.96
N PHE A 36 -2.79 -14.52 -3.68
CA PHE A 36 -1.91 -15.69 -3.60
C PHE A 36 -2.18 -16.56 -2.38
N ASP A 37 -2.55 -15.96 -1.24
CA ASP A 37 -2.87 -16.70 -0.02
C ASP A 37 -4.14 -17.56 -0.19
N GLU A 38 -5.20 -17.01 -0.79
CA GLU A 38 -6.42 -17.78 -1.11
C GLU A 38 -6.12 -18.99 -2.02
N ILE A 39 -5.14 -18.87 -2.92
CA ILE A 39 -4.74 -19.94 -3.83
C ILE A 39 -3.92 -21.02 -3.12
N LEU A 40 -2.98 -20.61 -2.27
CA LEU A 40 -2.20 -21.55 -1.45
C LEU A 40 -3.12 -22.37 -0.54
N LEU A 41 -4.14 -21.73 0.05
CA LEU A 41 -5.17 -22.42 0.85
C LEU A 41 -5.97 -23.43 0.01
N GLU A 42 -6.38 -23.08 -1.21
CA GLU A 42 -7.04 -24.07 -2.10
C GLU A 42 -6.11 -25.24 -2.44
N PHE A 43 -4.83 -24.97 -2.72
CA PHE A 43 -3.86 -26.02 -3.00
C PHE A 43 -3.64 -26.96 -1.81
N GLU A 44 -3.48 -26.41 -0.58
CA GLU A 44 -3.37 -27.22 0.65
C GLU A 44 -4.58 -28.14 0.87
N ILE A 45 -5.74 -27.80 0.29
CA ILE A 45 -6.98 -28.60 0.38
C ILE A 45 -7.05 -29.66 -0.74
N THR A 46 -6.57 -29.38 -1.95
CA THR A 46 -6.73 -30.27 -3.12
C THR A 46 -5.49 -31.08 -3.53
N ASP A 47 -4.32 -30.83 -2.93
CA ASP A 47 -3.06 -31.60 -3.06
C ASP A 47 -2.46 -31.72 -4.49
N SER A 48 -3.08 -31.08 -5.50
CA SER A 48 -2.55 -30.96 -6.87
C SER A 48 -3.33 -29.91 -7.69
N MET A 49 -2.70 -29.40 -8.76
CA MET A 49 -3.28 -28.34 -9.62
C MET A 49 -2.69 -28.41 -11.04
N THR A 50 -3.55 -28.34 -12.05
CA THR A 50 -3.25 -28.43 -13.48
C THR A 50 -2.87 -27.06 -14.09
N VAL A 51 -2.24 -27.08 -15.28
CA VAL A 51 -1.84 -25.87 -16.02
C VAL A 51 -3.04 -25.00 -16.45
N PHE A 52 -4.22 -25.60 -16.64
CA PHE A 52 -5.44 -24.84 -16.94
C PHE A 52 -5.89 -24.03 -15.72
N GLU A 53 -5.81 -24.64 -14.54
CA GLU A 53 -6.10 -23.97 -13.28
C GLU A 53 -5.09 -22.82 -13.04
N TYR A 54 -3.80 -23.01 -13.34
CA TYR A 54 -2.78 -21.93 -13.36
C TYR A 54 -3.17 -20.69 -14.19
N ASN A 55 -3.67 -20.88 -15.41
CA ASN A 55 -4.09 -19.76 -16.24
C ASN A 55 -5.36 -19.08 -15.70
N GLU A 56 -6.30 -19.85 -15.14
CA GLU A 56 -7.40 -19.27 -14.37
C GLU A 56 -6.91 -18.49 -13.14
N PHE A 57 -5.78 -18.86 -12.52
CA PHE A 57 -5.22 -18.13 -11.38
C PHE A 57 -4.66 -16.76 -11.77
N VAL A 58 -3.96 -16.67 -12.89
CA VAL A 58 -3.48 -15.38 -13.43
C VAL A 58 -4.67 -14.47 -13.77
N GLU A 59 -5.73 -15.03 -14.34
CA GLU A 59 -6.96 -14.26 -14.57
C GLU A 59 -7.69 -13.89 -13.27
N ARG A 60 -7.75 -14.80 -12.29
CA ARG A 60 -8.38 -14.56 -10.99
C ARG A 60 -7.64 -13.48 -10.20
N ALA A 61 -6.31 -13.46 -10.18
CA ALA A 61 -5.52 -12.41 -9.54
C ALA A 61 -5.77 -11.03 -10.18
N ASN A 62 -5.80 -10.97 -11.51
CA ASN A 62 -6.13 -9.74 -12.24
C ASN A 62 -7.58 -9.27 -11.98
N ASN A 63 -8.52 -10.21 -11.88
CA ASN A 63 -9.92 -9.91 -11.54
C ASN A 63 -10.10 -9.53 -10.06
N TRP A 64 -9.29 -10.08 -9.16
CA TRP A 64 -9.23 -9.73 -7.75
C TRP A 64 -8.69 -8.33 -7.53
N TYR A 65 -7.63 -7.93 -8.25
CA TYR A 65 -7.19 -6.54 -8.29
C TYR A 65 -8.32 -5.60 -8.75
N LYS A 66 -9.07 -5.97 -9.80
CA LYS A 66 -10.26 -5.20 -10.25
C LYS A 66 -11.39 -5.13 -9.22
N LYS A 67 -11.51 -6.11 -8.32
CA LYS A 67 -12.47 -6.10 -7.20
C LYS A 67 -11.96 -5.25 -6.04
N LEU A 68 -10.69 -5.39 -5.68
CA LEU A 68 -10.05 -4.68 -4.56
C LEU A 68 -9.78 -3.21 -4.86
N SER A 69 -9.60 -2.83 -6.13
CA SER A 69 -9.51 -1.42 -6.55
C SER A 69 -10.82 -0.65 -6.37
N LYS A 70 -11.94 -1.36 -6.17
CA LYS A 70 -13.25 -0.78 -5.82
C LYS A 70 -13.44 -0.64 -4.31
N ILE A 71 -12.54 -1.17 -3.51
CA ILE A 71 -12.58 -1.16 -2.05
C ILE A 71 -11.54 -0.13 -1.56
N THR A 72 -11.89 0.62 -0.51
CA THR A 72 -10.96 1.58 0.08
C THR A 72 -9.75 0.87 0.69
N PHE A 73 -8.60 1.54 0.73
CA PHE A 73 -7.36 0.99 1.29
C PHE A 73 -7.54 0.33 2.66
N GLY A 74 -8.33 0.95 3.55
CA GLY A 74 -8.64 0.39 4.87
C GLY A 74 -9.47 -0.90 4.85
N GLY A 75 -10.30 -1.11 3.82
CA GLY A 75 -11.05 -2.35 3.63
C GLY A 75 -10.14 -3.53 3.26
N ASN A 76 -9.13 -3.29 2.43
CA ASN A 76 -8.15 -4.32 2.03
C ASN A 76 -7.28 -4.76 3.22
N VAL A 77 -6.98 -3.84 4.13
CA VAL A 77 -6.19 -4.14 5.34
C VAL A 77 -6.93 -5.04 6.33
N LYS A 78 -8.26 -4.92 6.47
CA LYS A 78 -9.02 -5.80 7.38
C LYS A 78 -8.89 -7.27 6.98
N ARG A 79 -8.83 -7.54 5.67
CA ARG A 79 -8.69 -8.87 5.08
C ARG A 79 -7.25 -9.38 5.15
N ALA A 80 -6.27 -8.48 5.03
CA ALA A 80 -4.85 -8.82 5.17
C ALA A 80 -4.47 -9.36 6.55
N LYS A 81 -5.24 -9.02 7.60
CA LYS A 81 -5.07 -9.56 8.97
C LYS A 81 -5.36 -11.06 9.08
N GLU A 82 -6.02 -11.64 8.09
CA GLU A 82 -6.39 -13.06 8.08
C GLU A 82 -5.32 -13.93 7.39
N ILE A 83 -4.30 -13.32 6.78
CA ILE A 83 -3.22 -13.99 6.06
C ILE A 83 -2.15 -14.48 7.03
N LYS A 84 -1.73 -15.75 6.88
CA LYS A 84 -0.72 -16.43 7.71
C LYS A 84 0.64 -15.71 7.81
N PHE A 85 1.00 -14.94 6.77
CA PHE A 85 2.29 -14.24 6.65
C PHE A 85 2.32 -12.84 7.27
N PHE A 86 1.18 -12.30 7.76
CA PHE A 86 1.15 -11.00 8.41
C PHE A 86 1.48 -11.13 9.90
N THR A 87 2.56 -10.48 10.34
CA THR A 87 2.88 -10.37 11.77
C THR A 87 2.11 -9.22 12.41
N LYS A 88 1.95 -9.25 13.74
CA LYS A 88 1.36 -8.14 14.50
C LYS A 88 2.08 -6.80 14.25
N GLU A 89 3.41 -6.85 14.10
CA GLU A 89 4.23 -5.68 13.76
C GLU A 89 3.89 -5.14 12.36
N SER A 90 3.75 -6.03 11.37
CA SER A 90 3.32 -5.67 10.02
C SER A 90 1.95 -5.02 10.00
N GLU A 91 1.00 -5.51 10.82
CA GLU A 91 -0.33 -4.91 10.95
C GLU A 91 -0.31 -3.50 11.57
N GLU A 92 0.49 -3.30 12.62
CA GLU A 92 0.63 -2.01 13.29
C GLU A 92 1.24 -0.97 12.34
N LEU A 93 2.27 -1.37 11.57
CA LEU A 93 2.88 -0.54 10.54
C LEU A 93 1.87 -0.17 9.44
N LEU A 94 1.11 -1.15 8.93
CA LEU A 94 0.08 -0.93 7.91
C LEU A 94 -0.99 0.05 8.40
N SER A 95 -1.46 -0.12 9.64
CA SER A 95 -2.45 0.77 10.25
C SER A 95 -1.93 2.20 10.40
N LYS A 96 -0.67 2.35 10.84
CA LYS A 96 0.00 3.64 10.96
C LYS A 96 0.12 4.33 9.60
N ALA A 97 0.47 3.58 8.56
CA ALA A 97 0.59 4.12 7.21
C ALA A 97 -0.74 4.59 6.63
N ILE A 98 -1.82 3.82 6.82
CA ILE A 98 -3.17 4.25 6.42
C ILE A 98 -3.54 5.57 7.09
N LYS A 99 -3.30 5.70 8.39
CA LYS A 99 -3.62 6.92 9.14
C LYS A 99 -2.86 8.13 8.60
N LYS A 100 -1.54 8.00 8.43
CA LYS A 100 -0.69 9.08 7.88
C LYS A 100 -1.08 9.46 6.45
N ARG A 101 -1.27 8.46 5.57
CA ARG A 101 -1.77 8.66 4.21
C ARG A 101 -3.12 9.37 4.18
N ASN A 102 -4.06 8.96 5.03
CA ASN A 102 -5.38 9.59 5.11
C ASN A 102 -5.30 11.04 5.59
N TYR A 103 -4.40 11.34 6.54
CA TYR A 103 -4.14 12.71 6.94
C TYR A 103 -3.64 13.54 5.75
N VAL A 104 -2.60 13.07 5.04
CA VAL A 104 -2.01 13.78 3.90
C VAL A 104 -3.03 14.02 2.79
N ILE A 105 -3.85 13.03 2.45
CA ILE A 105 -4.80 13.13 1.32
C ILE A 105 -6.05 13.93 1.68
N HIS A 106 -6.59 13.75 2.89
CA HIS A 106 -7.93 14.27 3.22
C HIS A 106 -7.94 15.42 4.22
N SER A 107 -6.89 15.56 5.04
CA SER A 107 -6.89 16.49 6.18
C SER A 107 -5.86 17.61 6.04
N LEU A 108 -4.69 17.36 5.46
CA LEU A 108 -3.60 18.33 5.38
C LEU A 108 -4.05 19.65 4.76
N PHE A 109 -4.69 19.62 3.58
CA PHE A 109 -5.17 20.84 2.91
C PHE A 109 -6.29 21.53 3.68
N LYS A 110 -7.16 20.75 4.33
CA LYS A 110 -8.27 21.29 5.11
C LYS A 110 -7.77 22.01 6.37
N ASP A 111 -6.75 21.45 7.01
CA ASP A 111 -6.09 22.07 8.16
C ASP A 111 -5.28 23.29 7.74
N ASP A 112 -4.66 23.23 6.56
CA ASP A 112 -3.91 24.35 6.02
C ASP A 112 -4.79 25.56 5.71
N LEU A 113 -6.03 25.38 5.24
CA LEU A 113 -6.97 26.50 5.06
C LEU A 113 -7.15 27.37 6.31
N LYS A 114 -6.93 26.81 7.51
CA LYS A 114 -6.98 27.53 8.79
C LYS A 114 -5.62 28.11 9.20
N LYS A 115 -4.53 27.43 8.86
CA LYS A 115 -3.16 27.75 9.30
C LYS A 115 -2.42 28.67 8.33
N ASN A 116 -2.81 28.63 7.06
CA ASN A 116 -2.19 29.29 5.92
C ASN A 116 -0.68 29.03 5.78
N TYR A 117 -0.20 27.84 6.12
CA TYR A 117 1.22 27.50 6.06
C TYR A 117 1.68 27.15 4.65
N LEU A 118 0.82 26.72 3.73
CA LEU A 118 1.23 26.55 2.34
C LEU A 118 1.64 27.88 1.70
N GLU A 119 1.00 28.99 2.06
CA GLU A 119 1.36 30.30 1.49
C GLU A 119 2.51 31.00 2.21
N THR A 120 2.75 30.63 3.49
CA THR A 120 3.68 31.36 4.37
C THR A 120 4.93 30.56 4.77
N ASN A 121 4.79 29.25 4.96
CA ASN A 121 5.88 28.35 5.36
C ASN A 121 5.60 26.87 4.94
N PRO A 122 5.71 26.53 3.64
CA PRO A 122 5.41 25.17 3.17
C PRO A 122 6.25 24.07 3.84
N LYS A 123 7.46 24.42 4.30
CA LYS A 123 8.36 23.50 5.00
C LYS A 123 7.77 22.93 6.29
N PHE A 124 6.78 23.60 6.89
CA PHE A 124 6.08 23.10 8.07
C PHE A 124 5.56 21.67 7.87
N TYR A 125 5.16 21.28 6.65
CA TYR A 125 4.62 19.96 6.36
C TYR A 125 5.68 18.93 5.91
N PHE A 126 6.95 19.32 5.74
CA PHE A 126 7.94 18.44 5.11
C PHE A 126 8.23 17.21 5.95
N ASP A 127 8.40 17.38 7.26
CA ASP A 127 8.69 16.27 8.17
C ASP A 127 7.56 15.22 8.13
N GLU A 128 6.29 15.66 8.22
CA GLU A 128 5.14 14.76 8.16
C GLU A 128 5.06 14.00 6.82
N LEU A 129 5.35 14.69 5.71
CA LEU A 129 5.37 14.09 4.38
C LEU A 129 6.52 13.09 4.22
N GLU A 130 7.71 13.43 4.70
CA GLU A 130 8.90 12.56 4.64
C GLU A 130 8.74 11.33 5.52
N GLU A 131 8.19 11.47 6.73
CA GLU A 131 7.84 10.34 7.58
C GLU A 131 6.82 9.42 6.90
N THR A 132 5.81 10.00 6.23
CA THR A 132 4.80 9.22 5.51
C THR A 132 5.41 8.46 4.34
N ILE A 133 6.30 9.10 3.56
CA ILE A 133 7.03 8.46 2.46
C ILE A 133 7.88 7.31 2.98
N SER A 134 8.68 7.55 4.02
CA SER A 134 9.55 6.52 4.60
C SER A 134 8.74 5.33 5.09
N LEU A 135 7.62 5.57 5.77
CA LEU A 135 6.76 4.50 6.27
C LEU A 135 6.13 3.68 5.14
N LEU A 136 5.64 4.34 4.08
CA LEU A 136 5.07 3.64 2.92
C LEU A 136 6.13 2.81 2.16
N ASN A 137 7.36 3.32 2.03
CA ASN A 137 8.46 2.57 1.42
C ASN A 137 8.80 1.31 2.22
N SER A 138 8.99 1.42 3.54
CA SER A 138 9.32 0.27 4.39
C SER A 138 8.24 -0.81 4.35
N ILE A 139 6.97 -0.41 4.29
CA ILE A 139 5.85 -1.34 4.11
C ILE A 139 5.92 -1.99 2.73
N ASN A 140 6.12 -1.21 1.68
CA ASN A 140 6.19 -1.75 0.33
C ASN A 140 7.32 -2.79 0.20
N GLU A 141 8.49 -2.53 0.78
CA GLU A 141 9.61 -3.48 0.86
C GLU A 141 9.21 -4.76 1.62
N SER A 142 8.54 -4.61 2.76
CA SER A 142 8.05 -5.74 3.56
C SER A 142 7.04 -6.60 2.78
N LEU A 143 6.10 -5.97 2.05
CA LEU A 143 5.14 -6.67 1.20
C LEU A 143 5.82 -7.41 0.05
N VAL A 144 6.81 -6.77 -0.59
CA VAL A 144 7.59 -7.42 -1.65
C VAL A 144 8.31 -8.66 -1.11
N GLU A 145 8.80 -8.64 0.12
CA GLU A 145 9.45 -9.80 0.73
C GLU A 145 8.45 -10.92 1.06
N ILE A 146 7.28 -10.60 1.64
CA ILE A 146 6.19 -11.57 1.84
C ILE A 146 5.81 -12.23 0.52
N PHE A 147 5.70 -11.43 -0.54
CA PHE A 147 5.36 -11.94 -1.87
C PHE A 147 6.45 -12.87 -2.45
N LYS A 148 7.73 -12.61 -2.17
CA LYS A 148 8.82 -13.53 -2.54
C LYS A 148 8.74 -14.84 -1.77
N GLN A 149 8.43 -14.80 -0.47
CA GLN A 149 8.28 -15.99 0.36
C GLN A 149 7.12 -16.86 -0.13
N GLN A 150 5.94 -16.28 -0.38
CA GLN A 150 4.80 -16.99 -0.98
C GLN A 150 5.17 -17.66 -2.32
N LYS A 151 5.95 -16.98 -3.17
CA LYS A 151 6.46 -17.56 -4.42
C LYS A 151 7.44 -18.71 -4.21
N GLN A 152 8.23 -18.71 -3.14
CA GLN A 152 9.16 -19.80 -2.84
C GLN A 152 8.42 -21.02 -2.32
N GLU A 153 7.45 -20.85 -1.42
CA GLU A 153 6.59 -21.96 -0.98
C GLU A 153 5.83 -22.57 -2.17
N HIS A 154 5.28 -21.76 -3.05
CA HIS A 154 4.67 -22.23 -4.29
C HIS A 154 5.63 -23.05 -5.18
N LYS A 155 6.93 -22.71 -5.21
CA LYS A 155 7.92 -23.48 -5.98
C LYS A 155 8.31 -24.80 -5.32
N LEU A 156 8.13 -24.94 -4.00
CA LEU A 156 8.37 -26.19 -3.27
C LEU A 156 7.19 -27.15 -3.39
N ILE A 157 6.01 -26.61 -3.65
CA ILE A 157 4.78 -27.34 -3.95
C ILE A 157 4.80 -27.93 -5.38
N TRP A 158 5.52 -27.30 -6.30
CA TRP A 158 5.68 -27.71 -7.71
C TRP A 158 6.90 -28.62 -7.91
#